data_AF-A0A5C4JLA7-F1
#
_entry.id   AF-A0A5C4JLA7-F1
#
_cell.length_a   1.000
_cell.length_b   1.000
_cell.length_c   1.000
_cell.angle_alpha   90.00
_cell.angle_beta   90.00
_cell.angle_gamma   90.00
#
_symmetry.space_group_name_H-M   'P 1'
#
loop_
_entity.id
_entity.type
_entity.pdbx_description
1 polymer ?
#
loop_
_entity_poly.entity_id
_entity_poly.type
_entity_poly.pdbx_seq_one_letter_code
_entity_poly.pdbx_strand_id
1 'polypeptide(L)'
;MSQSRFSRAVRLVDKWLAGIVSGLCVALLGAIVVTISASVFSRFVVFHPLNFADALAKYFLQWMAFLGVGLAIRSGEHVLVDMLVVNFQQSAARALLIGINVLVSVLFATVAYYGTLNALSGLNSHDPFVFGISMAIPYFSVAAGALYALIQTNLTTWIRLQDSKLRFPPNEVTT
;
A
#
# COMPACT_ATOMS: atom_id res chain seq x y z
N MET A 1 -3.37 -8.03 32.31
CA MET A 1 -2.07 -8.57 31.81
C MET A 1 -2.10 -9.21 30.41
N SER A 2 -3.25 -9.66 29.86
CA SER A 2 -3.31 -10.26 28.51
C SER A 2 -3.26 -9.25 27.33
N GLN A 3 -3.81 -8.04 27.51
CA GLN A 3 -3.93 -7.01 26.46
C GLN A 3 -2.58 -6.45 25.92
N SER A 4 -1.49 -6.53 26.70
CA SER A 4 -0.18 -5.97 26.30
C SER A 4 0.63 -6.89 25.38
N ARG A 5 0.43 -8.21 25.46
CA ARG A 5 1.13 -9.18 24.58
C ARG A 5 0.52 -9.20 23.18
N PHE A 6 -0.81 -9.12 23.10
CA PHE A 6 -1.53 -9.13 21.81
C PHE A 6 -1.20 -7.90 20.97
N SER A 7 -1.23 -6.70 21.56
CA SER A 7 -0.84 -5.46 20.85
C SER A 7 0.64 -5.45 20.46
N ARG A 8 1.54 -6.07 21.23
CA ARG A 8 2.94 -6.25 20.83
C ARG A 8 3.10 -7.20 19.65
N ALA A 9 2.42 -8.35 19.67
CA ALA A 9 2.47 -9.32 18.56
C ALA A 9 1.99 -8.70 17.25
N VAL A 10 0.86 -7.97 17.30
CA VAL A 10 0.31 -7.26 16.14
C VAL A 10 1.28 -6.22 15.58
N ARG A 11 1.88 -5.38 16.44
CA ARG A 11 2.88 -4.38 16.01
C ARG A 11 4.16 -5.00 15.46
N LEU A 12 4.54 -6.18 15.95
CA LEU A 12 5.68 -6.91 15.40
C LEU A 12 5.36 -7.41 14.00
N VAL A 13 4.22 -8.08 13.81
CA VAL A 13 3.78 -8.55 12.48
C VAL A 13 3.70 -7.41 11.48
N ASP A 14 3.14 -6.27 11.88
CA ASP A 14 3.10 -5.05 11.07
C ASP A 14 4.50 -4.57 10.65
N LYS A 15 5.44 -4.50 11.59
CA LYS A 15 6.84 -4.14 11.30
C LYS A 15 7.52 -5.15 10.37
N TRP A 16 7.28 -6.44 10.57
CA TRP A 16 7.82 -7.49 9.71
C TRP A 16 7.26 -7.39 8.29
N LEU A 17 5.94 -7.27 8.14
CA LEU A 17 5.28 -7.11 6.84
C LEU A 17 5.80 -5.88 6.10
N ALA A 18 5.83 -4.73 6.77
CA ALA A 18 6.33 -3.51 6.17
C ALA A 18 7.83 -3.59 5.82
N GLY A 19 8.63 -4.29 6.63
CA GLY A 19 10.04 -4.54 6.33
C GLY A 19 10.22 -5.37 5.06
N ILE A 20 9.43 -6.44 4.90
CA ILE A 20 9.44 -7.29 3.70
C ILE A 20 9.01 -6.49 2.47
N VAL A 21 7.89 -5.77 2.56
CA VAL A 21 7.36 -4.97 1.44
C VAL A 21 8.33 -3.85 1.08
N SER A 22 8.94 -3.18 2.07
CA SER A 22 9.94 -2.14 1.82
C SER A 22 11.19 -2.71 1.13
N GLY A 23 11.70 -3.86 1.58
CA GLY A 23 12.80 -4.55 0.92
C GLY A 23 12.47 -4.94 -0.53
N LEU A 24 11.24 -5.42 -0.76
CA LEU A 24 10.76 -5.73 -2.11
C LEU A 24 10.67 -4.48 -2.99
N CYS A 25 10.17 -3.36 -2.48
CA CYS A 25 10.14 -2.10 -3.22
C CYS A 25 11.54 -1.60 -3.58
N VAL A 26 12.53 -1.73 -2.69
CA VAL A 26 13.92 -1.36 -2.98
C VAL A 26 14.51 -2.26 -4.07
N ALA A 27 14.24 -3.57 -4.02
CA ALA A 27 14.68 -4.51 -5.05
C ALA A 27 14.03 -4.19 -6.41
N LEU A 28 12.72 -3.92 -6.44
CA LEU A 28 12.00 -3.51 -7.65
C LEU A 28 12.54 -2.20 -8.22
N LEU A 29 12.83 -1.21 -7.36
CA LEU A 29 13.44 0.05 -7.78
C LEU A 29 14.80 -0.18 -8.44
N GLY A 30 15.65 -1.01 -7.84
CA GLY A 30 16.93 -1.40 -8.43
C GLY A 30 16.77 -2.07 -9.79
N ALA A 31 15.80 -2.99 -9.92
CA ALA A 31 15.48 -3.65 -11.18
C ALA A 31 15.03 -2.64 -12.26
N ILE A 32 14.18 -1.66 -11.92
CA ILE A 32 13.76 -0.60 -12.84
C ILE A 32 14.97 0.19 -13.34
N VAL A 33 15.83 0.64 -12.43
CA VAL A 33 17.03 1.42 -12.78
C VAL A 33 17.92 0.63 -13.73
N VAL A 34 18.26 -0.62 -13.39
CA VAL A 34 19.10 -1.47 -14.24
C VAL A 34 18.48 -1.69 -15.62
N THR A 35 17.17 -1.96 -15.67
CA THR A 35 16.45 -2.27 -16.91
C THR A 35 16.38 -1.03 -17.83
N ILE A 36 16.06 0.14 -17.27
CA ILE A 36 16.02 1.40 -18.04
C ILE A 36 17.42 1.79 -18.48
N SER A 37 18.43 1.70 -17.61
CA SER A 37 19.82 1.97 -17.98
C SER A 37 20.30 1.06 -19.11
N ALA A 38 19.98 -0.24 -19.06
CA ALA A 38 20.27 -1.17 -20.15
C ALA A 38 19.55 -0.81 -21.45
N SER A 39 18.27 -0.40 -21.38
CA SER A 39 17.48 0.05 -22.53
C SER A 39 18.10 1.28 -23.20
N VAL A 40 18.46 2.29 -22.39
CA VAL A 40 19.13 3.51 -22.84
C VAL A 40 20.49 3.18 -23.48
N PHE A 41 21.32 2.38 -22.80
CA PHE A 41 22.62 1.97 -23.33
C PHE A 41 22.51 1.24 -24.67
N SER A 42 21.58 0.29 -24.78
CA SER A 42 21.38 -0.48 -26.02
C SER A 42 20.92 0.42 -27.17
N ARG A 43 20.10 1.44 -26.89
CA ARG A 43 19.61 2.37 -27.90
C ARG A 43 20.69 3.32 -28.41
N PHE A 44 21.55 3.83 -27.53
CA PHE A 44 22.52 4.87 -27.88
C PHE A 44 23.92 4.33 -28.23
N VAL A 45 24.28 3.13 -27.75
CA VAL A 45 25.62 2.56 -27.96
C VAL A 45 25.58 1.38 -28.92
N VAL A 46 24.63 0.46 -28.73
CA VAL A 46 24.53 -0.78 -29.53
C VAL A 46 23.70 -0.57 -30.81
N PHE A 47 22.96 0.54 -30.90
CA PHE A 47 22.01 0.86 -31.99
C PHE A 47 20.95 -0.24 -32.22
N HIS A 48 20.74 -1.11 -31.23
CA HIS A 48 19.74 -2.17 -31.27
C HIS A 48 18.74 -1.96 -30.11
N PRO A 49 17.50 -1.50 -30.38
CA PRO A 49 16.56 -1.19 -29.31
C PRO A 49 16.06 -2.47 -28.60
N LEU A 50 16.18 -2.50 -27.27
CA LEU A 50 15.59 -3.55 -26.43
C LEU A 50 14.14 -3.21 -26.10
N ASN A 51 13.22 -3.58 -26.99
CA ASN A 51 11.79 -3.24 -26.84
C ASN A 51 11.15 -3.84 -25.58
N PHE A 52 11.65 -4.98 -25.09
CA PHE A 52 11.13 -5.62 -23.88
C PHE A 52 11.52 -4.88 -22.58
N ALA A 53 12.65 -4.16 -22.58
CA ALA A 53 13.20 -3.55 -21.38
C ALA A 53 12.30 -2.41 -20.87
N ASP A 54 11.75 -1.61 -21.77
CA ASP A 54 10.81 -0.54 -21.44
C ASP A 54 9.50 -1.07 -20.85
N ALA A 55 8.95 -2.13 -21.43
CA ALA A 55 7.73 -2.77 -20.94
C ALA A 55 7.95 -3.47 -19.58
N LEU A 56 9.08 -4.16 -19.41
CA LEU A 56 9.43 -4.81 -18.15
C LEU A 56 9.63 -3.80 -17.00
N ALA A 57 10.26 -2.66 -17.28
CA ALA A 57 10.41 -1.59 -16.30
C ALA A 57 9.05 -1.04 -15.84
N LYS A 58 8.08 -0.89 -16.75
CA LYS A 58 6.71 -0.46 -16.41
C LYS A 58 6.00 -1.48 -15.51
N TYR A 59 6.22 -2.77 -15.73
CA TYR A 59 5.66 -3.80 -14.85
C TYR A 59 6.23 -3.72 -13.43
N PHE A 60 7.56 -3.60 -13.29
CA PHE A 60 8.19 -3.43 -11.99
C PHE A 60 7.72 -2.14 -11.29
N LEU A 61 7.58 -1.06 -12.05
CA LEU A 61 7.07 0.21 -11.54
C LEU A 61 5.63 0.08 -11.03
N GLN A 62 4.77 -0.63 -11.75
CA GLN A 62 3.39 -0.88 -11.33
C GLN A 62 3.34 -1.69 -10.02
N TRP A 63 4.12 -2.76 -9.92
CA TRP A 63 4.25 -3.53 -8.68
C TRP A 63 4.71 -2.68 -7.51
N MET A 64 5.75 -1.87 -7.72
CA MET A 64 6.28 -0.97 -6.70
C MET A 64 5.25 0.10 -6.29
N ALA A 65 4.49 0.66 -7.24
CA ALA A 65 3.48 1.67 -6.96
C ALA A 65 2.38 1.11 -6.05
N PHE A 66 1.81 -0.05 -6.39
CA PHE A 66 0.73 -0.65 -5.61
C PHE A 66 1.18 -1.16 -4.24
N LEU A 67 2.37 -1.76 -4.15
CA LEU A 67 2.96 -2.14 -2.85
C LEU A 67 3.31 -0.91 -1.99
N GLY A 68 3.78 0.16 -2.64
CA GLY A 68 4.12 1.43 -2.01
C GLY A 68 2.92 2.12 -1.36
N VAL A 69 1.71 1.96 -1.91
CA VAL A 69 0.49 2.52 -1.31
C VAL A 69 0.28 2.04 0.12
N GLY A 70 0.43 0.74 0.40
CA GLY A 70 0.28 0.23 1.77
C GLY A 70 1.32 0.78 2.75
N LEU A 71 2.58 0.94 2.30
CA LEU A 71 3.62 1.60 3.09
C LEU A 71 3.30 3.08 3.34
N ALA A 72 2.79 3.77 2.32
CA ALA A 72 2.39 5.17 2.41
C ALA A 72 1.25 5.36 3.40
N ILE A 73 0.22 4.49 3.40
CA ILE A 73 -0.89 4.51 4.36
C ILE A 73 -0.36 4.38 5.78
N ARG A 74 0.54 3.42 6.02
CA ARG A 74 1.19 3.23 7.33
C ARG A 74 1.89 4.49 7.83
N SER A 75 2.58 5.21 6.95
CA SER A 75 3.27 6.46 7.31
C SER A 75 2.36 7.70 7.36
N GLY A 76 1.31 7.74 6.54
CA GLY A 76 0.54 8.93 6.20
C GLY A 76 -0.81 9.06 6.88
N GLU A 77 -1.40 7.98 7.39
CA GLU A 77 -2.67 8.03 8.15
C GLU A 77 -2.56 8.89 9.42
N HIS A 78 -1.36 9.09 9.95
CA HIS A 78 -1.15 9.85 11.19
C HIS A 78 -1.18 11.37 10.98
N VAL A 79 -0.85 11.89 9.78
CA VAL A 79 -0.61 13.33 9.64
C VAL A 79 -1.86 14.09 9.18
N LEU A 80 -2.55 13.63 8.13
CA LEU A 80 -3.70 14.37 7.59
C LEU A 80 -4.90 14.37 8.54
N VAL A 81 -5.14 13.24 9.19
CA VAL A 81 -6.36 13.04 9.96
C VAL A 81 -6.24 13.67 11.35
N ASP A 82 -5.06 13.60 11.97
CA ASP A 82 -4.82 14.29 13.24
C ASP A 82 -4.91 15.82 13.04
N MET A 83 -4.43 16.38 11.93
CA MET A 83 -4.56 17.83 11.64
C MET A 83 -6.02 18.27 11.45
N LEU A 84 -6.86 17.46 10.80
CA LEU A 84 -8.27 17.81 10.57
C LEU A 84 -9.10 17.75 11.88
N VAL A 85 -8.69 16.89 12.81
CA VAL A 85 -9.40 16.59 14.06
C VAL A 85 -9.10 17.59 15.18
N VAL A 86 -7.96 18.30 15.12
CA VAL A 86 -7.55 19.28 16.16
C VAL A 86 -8.57 20.41 16.37
N ASN A 87 -9.41 20.72 15.37
CA ASN A 87 -10.40 21.79 15.46
C ASN A 87 -11.83 21.36 15.86
N PHE A 88 -12.11 20.05 16.03
CA PHE A 88 -13.47 19.54 16.30
C PHE A 88 -13.64 19.00 17.72
N GLN A 89 -14.87 19.10 18.27
CA GLN A 89 -15.25 18.43 19.52
C GLN A 89 -14.97 16.91 19.46
N GLN A 90 -14.47 16.34 20.56
CA GLN A 90 -13.91 14.99 20.64
C GLN A 90 -14.83 13.86 20.14
N SER A 91 -16.15 14.04 20.22
CA SER A 91 -17.16 13.08 19.74
C SER A 91 -17.38 13.15 18.22
N ALA A 92 -17.47 14.35 17.65
CA ALA A 92 -17.59 14.56 16.20
C ALA A 92 -16.32 14.12 15.46
N ALA A 93 -15.16 14.41 16.05
CA ALA A 93 -13.87 13.93 15.58
C ALA A 93 -13.82 12.39 15.46
N ARG A 94 -14.31 11.67 16.49
CA ARG A 94 -14.31 10.21 16.48
C ARG A 94 -15.25 9.64 15.42
N ALA A 95 -16.42 10.22 15.23
CA ALA A 95 -17.35 9.82 14.18
C ALA A 95 -16.75 10.04 12.78
N LEU A 96 -16.07 11.17 12.57
CA LEU A 96 -15.38 11.49 11.32
C LEU A 96 -14.23 10.50 11.04
N LEU A 97 -13.43 10.17 12.05
CA LEU A 97 -12.36 9.17 11.95
C LEU A 97 -12.88 7.81 11.48
N ILE A 98 -13.95 7.33 12.11
CA ILE A 98 -14.57 6.06 11.75
C ILE A 98 -15.15 6.13 10.34
N GLY A 99 -15.81 7.24 9.98
CA GLY A 99 -16.37 7.45 8.64
C GLY A 99 -15.30 7.42 7.55
N ILE A 100 -14.19 8.15 7.73
CA ILE A 100 -13.06 8.15 6.79
C ILE A 100 -12.47 6.74 6.68
N ASN A 101 -12.25 6.05 7.79
CA ASN A 101 -11.70 4.70 7.75
C ASN A 101 -12.61 3.71 7.00
N VAL A 102 -13.93 3.78 7.22
CA VAL A 102 -14.90 2.95 6.50
C VAL A 102 -14.86 3.27 5.01
N LEU A 103 -14.84 4.56 4.64
CA LEU A 103 -14.77 4.99 3.24
C LEU A 103 -13.49 4.46 2.56
N VAL A 104 -12.33 4.62 3.20
CA VAL A 104 -11.04 4.15 2.70
C VAL A 104 -11.02 2.61 2.59
N SER A 105 -11.56 1.91 3.59
CA SER A 105 -11.67 0.44 3.56
C SER A 105 -12.57 -0.04 2.41
N VAL A 106 -13.71 0.61 2.19
CA VAL A 106 -14.61 0.28 1.07
C VAL A 106 -13.91 0.53 -0.26
N LEU A 107 -13.23 1.67 -0.40
CA LEU A 107 -12.48 2.01 -1.61
C LEU A 107 -11.43 0.94 -1.94
N PHE A 108 -10.61 0.54 -0.98
CA PHE A 108 -9.61 -0.49 -1.22
C PHE A 108 -10.22 -1.88 -1.46
N ALA A 109 -11.38 -2.19 -0.87
CA ALA A 109 -12.13 -3.43 -1.15
C ALA A 109 -12.63 -3.45 -2.60
N THR A 110 -13.15 -2.32 -3.08
CA THR A 110 -13.55 -2.16 -4.48
C THR A 110 -12.35 -2.31 -5.42
N VAL A 111 -11.21 -1.67 -5.11
CA VAL A 111 -9.98 -1.81 -5.91
C VAL A 111 -9.47 -3.26 -5.91
N ALA A 112 -9.54 -3.97 -4.78
CA ALA A 112 -9.16 -5.37 -4.70
C ALA A 112 -10.07 -6.25 -5.58
N TYR A 113 -11.38 -6.01 -5.56
CA TYR A 113 -12.35 -6.75 -6.37
C TYR A 113 -12.17 -6.53 -7.88
N TYR A 114 -12.05 -5.27 -8.31
CA TYR A 114 -11.80 -4.99 -9.73
C TYR A 114 -10.39 -5.41 -10.16
N GLY A 115 -9.40 -5.32 -9.25
CA GLY A 115 -8.04 -5.78 -9.49
C GLY A 115 -7.98 -7.29 -9.77
N THR A 116 -8.67 -8.11 -8.98
CA THR A 116 -8.73 -9.57 -9.20
C THR A 116 -9.50 -9.92 -10.47
N LEU A 117 -10.59 -9.22 -10.77
CA LEU A 117 -11.36 -9.42 -12.00
C LEU A 117 -10.52 -9.10 -13.24
N ASN A 118 -9.80 -7.97 -13.24
CA ASN A 118 -8.88 -7.62 -14.33
C ASN A 118 -7.72 -8.62 -14.45
N ALA A 119 -7.21 -9.15 -13.34
CA ALA A 119 -6.16 -10.18 -13.37
C ALA A 119 -6.64 -11.48 -14.02
N LEU A 120 -7.87 -11.90 -13.72
CA LEU A 120 -8.50 -13.07 -14.34
C LEU A 120 -8.78 -12.85 -15.84
N SER A 121 -9.25 -11.66 -16.23
CA SER A 121 -9.45 -11.31 -17.64
C SER A 121 -8.12 -11.24 -18.41
N GLY A 122 -7.05 -10.79 -17.76
CA GLY A 122 -5.70 -10.71 -18.32
C GLY A 122 -5.02 -12.05 -18.59
N LEU A 123 -5.55 -13.16 -18.06
CA LEU A 123 -5.00 -14.51 -18.31
C LEU A 123 -4.99 -14.87 -19.80
N ASN A 124 -6.02 -14.44 -20.53
CA ASN A 124 -6.17 -14.74 -21.96
C ASN A 124 -5.50 -13.71 -22.88
N SER A 125 -4.90 -12.66 -22.32
CA SER A 125 -4.22 -11.61 -23.08
C SER A 125 -2.71 -11.70 -22.85
N HIS A 126 -1.97 -11.97 -23.92
CA HIS A 126 -0.51 -12.09 -23.88
C HIS A 126 0.13 -10.85 -24.46
N ASP A 127 1.14 -10.31 -23.77
CA ASP A 127 1.88 -9.16 -24.31
C ASP A 127 2.96 -9.64 -25.29
N PRO A 128 2.91 -9.24 -26.58
CA PRO A 128 3.94 -9.62 -27.54
C PRO A 128 5.33 -9.06 -27.18
N PHE A 129 5.38 -7.98 -26.39
CA PHE A 129 6.60 -7.21 -26.16
C PHE A 129 7.47 -7.72 -25.00
N VAL A 130 6.90 -8.46 -24.05
CA VAL A 130 7.62 -9.01 -22.88
C VAL A 130 7.54 -10.54 -22.93
N PHE A 131 8.25 -11.15 -23.88
CA PHE A 131 8.38 -12.61 -23.99
C PHE A 131 7.06 -13.40 -24.09
N GLY A 132 5.96 -12.78 -24.52
CA GLY A 132 4.65 -13.45 -24.55
C GLY A 132 4.06 -13.72 -23.16
N ILE A 133 4.53 -13.04 -22.13
CA ILE A 133 4.04 -13.17 -20.76
C ILE A 133 2.57 -12.71 -20.71
N SER A 134 1.76 -13.47 -19.97
CA SER A 134 0.35 -13.14 -19.74
C SER A 134 0.23 -11.82 -18.95
N MET A 135 -0.67 -10.94 -19.43
CA MET A 135 -1.03 -9.68 -18.79
C MET A 135 -1.59 -9.84 -17.38
N ALA A 136 -1.93 -11.06 -16.97
CA ALA A 136 -2.34 -11.35 -15.61
C ALA A 136 -1.28 -10.91 -14.57
N ILE A 137 0.01 -11.06 -14.85
CA ILE A 137 1.09 -10.77 -13.90
C ILE A 137 1.08 -9.30 -13.41
N PRO A 138 1.09 -8.28 -14.29
CA PRO A 138 0.97 -6.90 -13.84
C PRO A 138 -0.38 -6.63 -13.17
N TYR A 139 -1.50 -7.20 -13.64
CA TYR A 139 -2.80 -6.98 -12.99
C TYR A 139 -2.89 -7.56 -11.57
N PHE A 140 -2.19 -8.65 -11.28
CA PHE A 140 -2.10 -9.19 -9.92
C PHE A 140 -1.46 -8.21 -8.93
N SER A 141 -0.62 -7.28 -9.38
CA SER A 141 -0.06 -6.24 -8.50
C SER A 141 -1.13 -5.35 -7.87
N VAL A 142 -2.21 -5.07 -8.61
CA VAL A 142 -3.32 -4.22 -8.16
C VAL A 142 -4.06 -4.94 -7.04
N ALA A 143 -4.37 -6.22 -7.24
CA ALA A 143 -5.01 -7.05 -6.23
C ALA A 143 -4.13 -7.21 -4.98
N ALA A 144 -2.83 -7.50 -5.16
CA ALA A 144 -1.88 -7.67 -4.06
C ALA A 144 -1.69 -6.38 -3.24
N GLY A 145 -1.51 -5.23 -3.89
CA GLY A 145 -1.37 -3.95 -3.21
C GLY A 145 -2.65 -3.51 -2.50
N ALA A 146 -3.82 -3.74 -3.11
CA ALA A 146 -5.10 -3.44 -2.48
C ALA A 146 -5.36 -4.30 -1.24
N LEU A 147 -5.04 -5.60 -1.30
CA LEU A 147 -5.13 -6.49 -0.13
C LEU A 147 -4.18 -6.04 0.99
N TYR A 148 -2.94 -5.68 0.64
CA TYR A 148 -1.98 -5.15 1.62
C TYR A 148 -2.47 -3.85 2.25
N ALA A 149 -2.97 -2.91 1.45
CA ALA A 149 -3.54 -1.65 1.92
C ALA A 149 -4.77 -1.85 2.83
N LEU A 150 -5.65 -2.81 2.52
CA LEU A 150 -6.78 -3.18 3.36
C LEU A 150 -6.34 -3.69 4.72
N ILE A 151 -5.39 -4.64 4.73
CA ILE A 151 -4.85 -5.20 5.98
C ILE A 151 -4.26 -4.08 6.83
N GLN A 152 -3.46 -3.21 6.21
CA GLN A 152 -2.80 -2.08 6.89
C GLN A 152 -3.81 -1.10 7.51
N THR A 153 -4.82 -0.68 6.75
CA THR A 153 -5.85 0.26 7.20
C THR A 153 -6.65 -0.30 8.38
N ASN A 154 -7.07 -1.57 8.29
CA ASN A 154 -7.82 -2.22 9.37
C ASN A 154 -6.97 -2.40 10.64
N LEU A 155 -5.69 -2.75 10.49
CA LEU A 155 -4.77 -2.96 11.60
C LEU A 155 -4.48 -1.66 12.36
N THR A 156 -4.21 -0.58 11.63
CA THR A 156 -3.95 0.75 12.22
C THR A 156 -5.19 1.25 12.96
N THR A 157 -6.38 1.12 12.38
CA THR A 157 -7.63 1.50 13.03
C THR A 157 -7.89 0.73 14.32
N TRP A 158 -7.63 -0.58 14.33
CA TRP A 158 -7.75 -1.39 15.53
C TRP A 158 -6.82 -0.92 16.67
N ILE A 159 -5.58 -0.58 16.35
CA ILE A 159 -4.62 -0.05 17.34
C ILE A 159 -5.10 1.31 17.88
N ARG A 160 -5.61 2.19 17.01
CA ARG A 160 -6.12 3.52 17.42
C ARG A 160 -7.35 3.42 18.34
N LEU A 161 -8.26 2.48 18.08
CA LEU A 161 -9.41 2.26 18.96
C LEU A 161 -8.96 1.83 20.36
N GLN A 162 -7.86 1.09 20.47
CA GLN A 162 -7.28 0.71 21.76
C GLN A 162 -6.58 1.88 22.46
N ASP A 163 -5.81 2.71 21.74
CA ASP A 163 -5.11 3.87 22.32
C ASP A 163 -6.04 5.05 22.67
N SER A 164 -7.22 5.15 22.04
CA SER A 164 -8.23 6.17 22.37
C SER A 164 -8.74 6.07 23.82
N LYS A 165 -8.52 4.94 24.51
CA LYS A 165 -8.80 4.81 25.95
C LYS A 165 -7.75 5.44 26.85
N LEU A 166 -6.60 5.90 26.33
CA LEU A 166 -5.47 6.42 27.11
C LEU A 166 -5.25 7.93 26.99
N ARG A 167 -6.08 8.68 26.25
CA ARG A 167 -5.87 10.12 25.98
C ARG A 167 -6.92 11.08 26.53
N PHE A 168 -7.71 10.64 27.51
CA PHE A 168 -8.61 11.52 28.26
C PHE A 168 -8.20 11.54 29.74
N PRO A 169 -7.33 12.48 30.18
CA PRO A 169 -7.34 12.84 31.59
C PRO A 169 -8.77 13.27 31.94
N PRO A 170 -9.39 12.68 32.97
CA PRO A 170 -10.67 13.15 33.47
C PRO A 170 -10.50 14.61 33.90
N ASN A 171 -11.27 15.51 33.29
CA ASN A 171 -11.77 16.75 33.88
C ASN A 171 -10.96 17.35 35.05
N GLU A 172 -9.91 18.12 34.76
CA GLU A 172 -9.38 19.13 35.69
C GLU A 172 -9.56 20.54 35.11
N VAL A 173 -10.82 20.94 34.87
CA VAL A 173 -11.18 22.37 34.83
C VAL A 173 -12.58 22.55 35.41
N THR A 174 -12.71 22.22 36.69
CA THR A 174 -13.78 22.74 37.55
C THR A 174 -13.14 23.19 38.86
N THR A 175 -12.60 24.40 38.86
CA THR A 175 -12.51 25.30 40.02
C THR A 175 -12.29 26.70 39.50
#